data_AF-A0A852TMR4-F1
#
_entry.id   AF-A0A852TMR4-F1
#
_cell.length_a   1.000
_cell.length_b   1.000
_cell.length_c   1.000
_cell.angle_alpha   90.00
_cell.angle_beta   90.00
_cell.angle_gamma   90.00
#
_symmetry.space_group_name_H-M   'P 1'
#
loop_
_entity.id
_entity.type
_entity.pdbx_description
1 polymer ?
#
loop_
_entity_poly.entity_id
_entity_poly.type
_entity_poly.pdbx_seq_one_letter_code
_entity_poly.pdbx_strand_id
1 'polypeptide(L)'
;MTGSAFPGESAGYLIPNDDVLGHALIEAFAEQEVRAGLSGPTSVLVEVPDDRPLTLDVTPVREQARTIALEDMSTELPPLIRGFVRGVIRSCRRGGVRIGTHYPLPDDDAAGHALLRAFADAGTAAVFTDPVNLRIPLPEGEHVTADTGRFRTQADAALPGELPELARAFAEQELEVFARRERRRTDLGDTLDRLRLRVYSEEAMEPRFREQFLTRELAPGLRETVVADYPDSISPLERSAADGHGVSDDQVFLRAIEAAIEAEPVDTEVMELRDVPLLHITGRHRYVGAHVHVLARHLGSASREHGALVAFPIPELLLVHRIGAAHVIHALETMQDLAARHAEVGHKAISAQIYWWRPGEHERLDENRAPEPGRAPRLEPVRMEVDHEAKSIALHSSDDFSRMVAELTGM
;
A
#
# COMPACT_ATOMS: atom_id res chain seq x y z
N MET A 1 -8.38 -29.20 -3.59
CA MET A 1 -8.19 -28.69 -4.95
C MET A 1 -7.41 -29.73 -5.73
N THR A 2 -8.12 -30.56 -6.50
CA THR A 2 -7.52 -31.57 -7.39
C THR A 2 -7.09 -30.88 -8.67
N GLY A 3 -5.78 -30.83 -8.92
CA GLY A 3 -5.23 -30.32 -10.18
C GLY A 3 -5.80 -31.13 -11.35
N SER A 4 -6.57 -30.46 -12.21
CA SER A 4 -6.94 -31.02 -13.51
C SER A 4 -5.68 -31.10 -14.34
N ALA A 5 -5.10 -32.29 -14.44
CA ALA A 5 -3.94 -32.54 -15.29
C ALA A 5 -4.29 -32.16 -16.74
N PHE A 6 -3.39 -31.43 -17.40
CA PHE A 6 -3.41 -31.30 -18.85
C PHE A 6 -3.48 -32.71 -19.45
N PRO A 7 -4.44 -33.03 -20.34
CA PRO A 7 -4.49 -34.33 -20.99
C PRO A 7 -3.35 -34.38 -22.02
N GLY A 8 -2.13 -34.68 -21.56
CA GLY A 8 -0.95 -34.40 -22.37
C GLY A 8 0.35 -35.05 -21.92
N GLU A 9 0.33 -36.27 -21.37
CA GLU A 9 1.53 -37.11 -21.39
C GLU A 9 1.30 -38.54 -21.92
N SER A 10 0.08 -38.95 -22.30
CA SER A 10 -0.15 -40.36 -22.67
C SER A 10 -1.31 -40.66 -23.66
N ALA A 11 -1.68 -39.71 -24.52
CA ALA A 11 -2.48 -40.03 -25.70
C ALA A 11 -1.92 -39.30 -26.92
N GLY A 12 -0.94 -39.94 -27.58
CA GLY A 12 -0.41 -39.47 -28.86
C GLY A 12 -1.49 -39.54 -29.93
N TYR A 13 -2.26 -38.47 -30.08
CA TYR A 13 -2.88 -38.17 -31.36
C TYR A 13 -1.75 -37.86 -32.33
N LEU A 14 -1.45 -38.81 -33.22
CA LEU A 14 -0.61 -38.58 -34.39
C LEU A 14 -1.26 -37.46 -35.20
N ILE A 15 -0.77 -36.23 -34.99
CA ILE A 15 -1.03 -35.10 -35.86
C ILE A 15 -0.49 -35.51 -37.24
N PRO A 16 -1.28 -35.41 -38.33
CA PRO A 16 -0.73 -35.56 -39.67
C PRO A 16 0.44 -34.56 -39.80
N ASN A 17 1.62 -35.03 -40.20
CA ASN A 17 2.86 -34.23 -40.30
C ASN A 17 2.77 -32.97 -41.22
N ASP A 18 1.60 -32.67 -41.78
CA ASP A 18 1.37 -31.64 -42.79
C ASP A 18 0.50 -30.46 -42.31
N ASP A 19 0.12 -30.38 -41.02
CA ASP A 19 -0.67 -29.24 -40.52
C ASP A 19 0.19 -27.99 -40.25
N VAL A 20 0.76 -27.44 -41.32
CA VAL A 20 1.63 -26.25 -41.31
C VAL A 20 0.96 -25.08 -40.57
N LEU A 21 -0.34 -24.87 -40.78
CA LEU A 21 -1.10 -23.80 -40.12
C LEU A 21 -1.25 -24.05 -38.62
N GLY A 22 -1.55 -25.29 -38.23
CA GLY A 22 -1.63 -25.67 -36.82
C GLY A 22 -0.32 -25.40 -36.08
N HIS A 23 0.81 -25.81 -36.64
CA HIS A 23 2.13 -25.55 -36.07
C HIS A 23 2.45 -24.06 -35.97
N ALA A 24 2.19 -23.29 -37.03
CA ALA A 24 2.44 -21.85 -37.03
C ALA A 24 1.54 -21.09 -36.03
N LEU A 25 0.31 -21.57 -35.77
CA LEU A 25 -0.54 -21.04 -34.70
C LEU A 25 0.07 -21.27 -33.31
N ILE A 26 0.54 -22.49 -33.02
CA ILE A 26 1.18 -22.81 -31.73
C ILE A 26 2.46 -21.99 -31.54
N GLU A 27 3.27 -21.86 -32.58
CA GLU A 27 4.48 -21.02 -32.57
C GLU A 27 4.13 -19.56 -32.29
N ALA A 28 3.12 -19.00 -32.95
CA ALA A 28 2.68 -17.62 -32.71
C ALA A 28 2.11 -17.40 -31.30
N PHE A 29 1.45 -18.40 -30.69
CA PHE A 29 1.08 -18.34 -29.26
C PHE A 29 2.32 -18.39 -28.36
N ALA A 30 3.29 -19.26 -28.67
CA ALA A 30 4.53 -19.38 -27.91
C ALA A 30 5.38 -18.10 -27.96
N GLU A 31 5.43 -17.39 -29.09
CA GLU A 31 6.04 -16.06 -29.22
C GLU A 31 5.44 -15.02 -28.26
N GLN A 32 4.20 -15.24 -27.81
CA GLN A 32 3.50 -14.39 -26.85
C GLN A 32 3.54 -14.96 -25.42
N GLU A 33 4.37 -15.98 -25.21
CA GLU A 33 4.47 -16.77 -23.97
C GLU A 33 3.11 -17.36 -23.53
N VAL A 34 2.26 -17.68 -24.50
CA VAL A 34 0.99 -18.37 -24.28
C VAL A 34 1.18 -19.83 -24.61
N ARG A 35 0.94 -20.71 -23.63
CA ARG A 35 0.91 -22.15 -23.89
C ARG A 35 -0.37 -22.50 -24.64
N ALA A 36 -0.21 -23.18 -25.76
CA ALA A 36 -1.32 -23.64 -26.59
C ALA A 36 -1.01 -25.02 -27.18
N GLY A 37 -2.05 -25.80 -27.48
CA GLY A 37 -1.96 -27.08 -28.15
C GLY A 37 -3.10 -27.29 -29.13
N LEU A 38 -2.89 -28.10 -30.16
CA LEU A 38 -3.98 -28.48 -31.07
C LEU A 38 -4.89 -29.49 -30.35
N SER A 39 -6.20 -29.22 -30.34
CA SER A 39 -7.21 -30.13 -29.79
C SER A 39 -8.02 -30.84 -30.88
N GLY A 40 -7.78 -30.50 -32.15
CA GLY A 40 -8.45 -31.07 -33.32
C GLY A 40 -8.09 -30.28 -34.58
N PRO A 41 -8.63 -30.66 -35.76
CA PRO A 41 -8.31 -30.01 -37.03
C PRO A 41 -8.77 -28.54 -37.07
N THR A 42 -9.79 -28.18 -36.30
CA THR A 42 -10.37 -26.83 -36.28
C THR A 42 -10.30 -26.18 -34.90
N SER A 43 -9.50 -26.72 -33.97
CA SER A 43 -9.49 -26.20 -32.60
C SER A 43 -8.10 -26.14 -31.98
N VAL A 44 -7.81 -25.00 -31.35
CA VAL A 44 -6.62 -24.78 -30.52
C VAL A 44 -7.08 -24.64 -29.07
N LEU A 45 -6.46 -25.41 -28.17
CA LEU A 45 -6.63 -25.28 -26.73
C LEU A 45 -5.57 -24.31 -26.21
N VAL A 46 -5.97 -23.24 -25.56
CA VAL A 46 -5.08 -22.25 -24.94
C VAL A 46 -5.14 -22.41 -23.42
N GLU A 47 -3.97 -22.54 -22.78
CA GLU A 47 -3.90 -22.55 -21.32
C GLU A 47 -4.20 -21.16 -20.77
N VAL A 48 -5.05 -21.10 -19.76
CA VAL A 48 -5.37 -19.87 -19.04
C VAL A 48 -4.90 -20.07 -17.59
N PRO A 49 -4.00 -19.21 -17.08
CA PRO A 49 -3.60 -19.27 -15.67
C PRO A 49 -4.83 -19.14 -14.77
N ASP A 50 -4.96 -20.04 -13.80
CA ASP A 50 -6.03 -20.06 -12.78
C ASP A 50 -7.47 -20.26 -13.30
N ASP A 51 -7.66 -20.60 -14.58
CA ASP A 51 -8.98 -20.86 -15.17
C ASP A 51 -8.99 -22.13 -16.04
N ARG A 52 -10.18 -22.48 -16.55
CA ARG A 52 -10.34 -23.58 -17.50
C ARG A 52 -9.66 -23.22 -18.83
N PRO A 53 -8.97 -24.19 -19.47
CA PRO A 53 -8.41 -23.98 -20.80
C PRO A 53 -9.47 -23.51 -21.80
N LEU A 54 -9.08 -22.57 -22.65
CA LEU A 54 -9.96 -21.97 -23.65
C LEU A 54 -9.83 -22.73 -24.97
N THR A 55 -10.93 -23.30 -25.45
CA THR A 55 -10.98 -23.89 -26.80
C THR A 55 -11.35 -22.83 -27.82
N LEU A 56 -10.44 -22.55 -28.74
CA LEU A 56 -10.58 -21.59 -29.82
C LEU A 56 -10.95 -22.30 -31.13
N ASP A 57 -12.00 -21.83 -31.79
CA ASP A 57 -12.29 -22.21 -33.17
C ASP A 57 -11.36 -21.47 -34.14
N VAL A 58 -10.54 -22.23 -34.87
CA VAL A 58 -9.60 -21.69 -35.85
C VAL A 58 -10.13 -21.81 -37.29
N THR A 59 -11.36 -22.29 -37.49
CA THR A 59 -11.97 -22.39 -38.82
C THR A 59 -11.88 -21.08 -39.62
N PRO A 60 -12.17 -19.89 -39.06
CA PRO A 60 -12.08 -18.64 -39.82
C PRO A 60 -10.68 -18.34 -40.35
N VAL A 61 -9.64 -18.52 -39.52
CA VAL A 61 -8.25 -18.28 -39.96
C VAL A 61 -7.79 -19.33 -40.97
N ARG A 62 -8.29 -20.57 -40.87
CA ARG A 62 -8.05 -21.61 -41.89
C ARG A 62 -8.68 -21.26 -43.22
N GLU A 63 -9.93 -20.79 -43.23
CA GLU A 63 -10.63 -20.39 -44.44
C GLU A 63 -9.92 -19.22 -45.12
N GLN A 64 -9.46 -18.24 -44.34
CA GLN A 64 -8.67 -17.13 -44.86
C GLN A 64 -7.30 -17.57 -45.37
N ALA A 65 -6.62 -18.49 -44.68
CA ALA A 65 -5.35 -19.04 -45.15
C ALA A 65 -5.49 -19.77 -46.49
N ARG A 66 -6.64 -20.41 -46.76
CA ARG A 66 -6.91 -21.09 -48.04
C ARG A 66 -7.07 -20.15 -49.22
N THR A 67 -7.29 -18.85 -48.99
CA THR A 67 -7.38 -17.87 -50.08
C THR A 67 -6.01 -17.32 -50.47
N ILE A 68 -4.96 -17.58 -49.68
CA ILE A 68 -3.59 -17.14 -49.98
C ILE A 68 -3.04 -18.03 -51.10
N ALA A 69 -2.48 -17.41 -52.15
CA ALA A 69 -1.83 -18.15 -53.22
C ALA A 69 -0.63 -18.94 -52.70
N LEU A 70 -0.36 -20.12 -53.25
CA LEU A 70 0.73 -20.98 -52.76
C LEU A 70 2.09 -20.28 -52.81
N GLU A 71 2.30 -19.41 -53.80
CA GLU A 71 3.50 -18.60 -53.99
C GLU A 71 3.69 -17.52 -52.91
N ASP A 72 2.59 -17.01 -52.33
CA ASP A 72 2.58 -15.98 -51.29
C ASP A 72 2.44 -16.56 -49.87
N MET A 73 2.30 -17.88 -49.73
CA MET A 73 2.04 -18.52 -48.44
C MET A 73 3.14 -18.25 -47.41
N SER A 74 4.40 -18.16 -47.83
CA SER A 74 5.52 -17.87 -46.92
C SER A 74 5.55 -16.43 -46.40
N THR A 75 4.97 -15.48 -47.14
CA THR A 75 4.99 -14.05 -46.83
C THR A 75 3.70 -13.59 -46.15
N GLU A 76 2.55 -14.10 -46.58
CA GLU A 76 1.24 -13.65 -46.10
C GLU A 76 0.69 -14.47 -44.92
N LEU A 77 1.07 -15.73 -44.79
CA LEU A 77 0.57 -16.57 -43.70
C LEU A 77 1.07 -16.13 -42.31
N PRO A 78 2.36 -15.80 -42.11
CA PRO A 78 2.83 -15.36 -40.79
C PRO A 78 2.13 -14.09 -40.24
N PRO A 79 1.93 -13.00 -41.00
CA PRO A 79 1.19 -11.84 -40.49
C PRO A 79 -0.29 -12.15 -40.23
N LEU A 80 -0.94 -12.99 -41.05
CA LEU A 80 -2.32 -13.43 -40.80
C LEU A 80 -2.44 -14.14 -39.43
N ILE A 81 -1.56 -15.12 -39.19
CA ILE A 81 -1.56 -15.91 -37.94
C ILE A 81 -1.26 -15.02 -36.73
N ARG A 82 -0.25 -14.16 -36.82
CA ARG A 82 0.09 -13.22 -35.72
C ARG A 82 -1.06 -12.25 -35.46
N GLY A 83 -1.74 -11.76 -36.50
CA GLY A 83 -2.94 -10.93 -36.37
C GLY A 83 -4.07 -11.65 -35.62
N PHE A 84 -4.34 -12.91 -35.96
CA PHE A 84 -5.33 -13.76 -35.28
C PHE A 84 -4.98 -13.94 -33.80
N VAL A 85 -3.76 -14.39 -33.47
CA VAL A 85 -3.31 -14.62 -32.10
C VAL A 85 -3.38 -13.34 -31.26
N ARG A 86 -2.91 -12.21 -31.79
CA ARG A 86 -3.04 -10.89 -31.12
C ARG A 86 -4.50 -10.52 -30.90
N GLY A 87 -5.39 -10.81 -31.86
CA GLY A 87 -6.83 -10.62 -31.74
C GLY A 87 -7.43 -11.40 -30.56
N VAL A 88 -7.07 -12.68 -30.46
CA VAL A 88 -7.49 -13.56 -29.35
C VAL A 88 -6.99 -13.02 -28.01
N ILE A 89 -5.70 -12.71 -27.87
CA ILE A 89 -5.12 -12.18 -26.63
C ILE A 89 -5.82 -10.89 -26.21
N ARG A 90 -6.06 -9.96 -27.16
CA ARG A 90 -6.81 -8.72 -26.88
C ARG A 90 -8.24 -8.99 -26.42
N SER A 91 -8.91 -9.98 -27.01
CA SER A 91 -10.29 -10.34 -26.65
C SER A 91 -10.34 -10.88 -25.23
N CYS A 92 -9.49 -11.86 -24.91
CA CYS A 92 -9.37 -12.45 -23.58
C CYS A 92 -9.06 -11.40 -22.51
N ARG A 93 -8.05 -10.55 -22.73
CA ARG A 93 -7.67 -9.51 -21.76
C ARG A 93 -8.77 -8.48 -21.53
N ARG A 94 -9.52 -8.10 -22.56
CA ARG A 94 -10.70 -7.23 -22.41
C ARG A 94 -11.82 -7.90 -21.60
N GLY A 95 -11.94 -9.22 -21.70
CA GLY A 95 -12.84 -10.03 -20.87
C GLY A 95 -12.33 -10.32 -19.45
N GLY A 96 -11.20 -9.75 -19.03
CA GLY A 96 -10.59 -9.99 -17.72
C GLY A 96 -9.68 -11.22 -17.63
N VAL A 97 -9.51 -11.96 -18.74
CA VAL A 97 -8.70 -13.17 -18.81
C VAL A 97 -7.26 -12.84 -19.21
N ARG A 98 -6.31 -13.02 -18.29
CA ARG A 98 -4.90 -12.66 -18.49
C ARG A 98 -4.11 -13.79 -19.16
N ILE A 99 -4.06 -13.77 -20.50
CA ILE A 99 -3.15 -14.65 -21.28
C ILE A 99 -1.97 -13.86 -21.87
N GLY A 100 -0.79 -14.49 -21.89
CA GLY A 100 0.48 -13.94 -22.39
C GLY A 100 1.17 -13.00 -21.40
N THR A 101 2.25 -12.33 -21.81
CA THR A 101 2.98 -11.36 -20.96
C THR A 101 2.52 -9.92 -21.09
N HIS A 102 1.94 -9.56 -22.24
CA HIS A 102 1.56 -8.18 -22.56
C HIS A 102 0.25 -8.14 -23.36
N TYR A 103 -0.35 -6.96 -23.39
CA TYR A 103 -1.49 -6.63 -24.23
C TYR A 103 -0.96 -6.14 -25.58
N PRO A 104 -1.14 -6.90 -26.67
CA PRO A 104 -0.71 -6.46 -27.98
C PRO A 104 -1.67 -5.35 -28.45
N LEU A 105 -1.13 -4.15 -28.66
CA LEU A 105 -1.93 -3.02 -29.12
C LEU A 105 -2.52 -3.26 -30.51
N PRO A 106 -3.74 -2.79 -30.79
CA PRO A 106 -4.24 -2.66 -32.16
C PRO A 106 -3.29 -1.83 -33.03
N ASP A 107 -3.18 -2.15 -34.33
CA ASP A 107 -2.33 -1.38 -35.26
C ASP A 107 -2.83 0.06 -35.45
N ASP A 108 -4.12 0.31 -35.19
CA ASP A 108 -4.78 1.61 -35.23
C ASP A 108 -4.75 2.38 -33.90
N ASP A 109 -4.16 1.83 -32.83
CA ASP A 109 -3.99 2.54 -31.55
C ASP A 109 -2.79 3.50 -31.60
N ALA A 110 -2.96 4.60 -32.36
CA ALA A 110 -1.92 5.61 -32.53
C ALA A 110 -1.40 6.18 -31.20
N ALA A 111 -2.29 6.35 -30.20
CA ALA A 111 -1.93 6.84 -28.88
C ALA A 111 -1.04 5.84 -28.12
N GLY A 112 -1.42 4.57 -28.08
CA GLY A 112 -0.64 3.52 -27.45
C GLY A 112 0.74 3.35 -28.09
N HIS A 113 0.81 3.37 -29.43
CA HIS A 113 2.09 3.28 -30.15
C HIS A 113 2.99 4.50 -29.94
N ALA A 114 2.42 5.70 -29.88
CA ALA A 114 3.16 6.92 -29.54
C ALA A 114 3.76 6.82 -28.13
N LEU A 115 3.01 6.28 -27.17
CA LEU A 115 3.47 6.09 -25.79
C LEU A 115 4.63 5.09 -25.70
N LEU A 116 4.50 3.91 -26.32
CA LEU A 116 5.58 2.91 -26.34
C LEU A 116 6.85 3.48 -26.98
N ARG A 117 6.72 4.28 -28.05
CA ARG A 117 7.86 4.96 -28.67
C ARG A 117 8.52 5.97 -27.74
N ALA A 118 7.73 6.79 -27.04
CA ALA A 118 8.26 7.78 -26.10
C ALA A 118 9.07 7.12 -24.96
N PHE A 119 8.61 6.00 -24.41
CA PHE A 119 9.39 5.24 -23.42
C PHE A 119 10.65 4.62 -24.04
N ALA A 120 10.55 4.07 -25.26
CA ALA A 120 11.70 3.51 -25.95
C ALA A 120 12.78 4.57 -26.26
N ASP A 121 12.38 5.77 -26.68
CA ASP A 121 13.27 6.93 -26.91
C ASP A 121 13.95 7.38 -25.61
N ALA A 122 13.29 7.20 -24.46
CA ALA A 122 13.85 7.40 -23.13
C ALA A 122 14.66 6.19 -22.60
N GLY A 123 14.91 5.17 -23.44
CA GLY A 123 15.71 3.99 -23.11
C GLY A 123 14.97 2.93 -22.28
N THR A 124 13.64 2.96 -22.23
CA THR A 124 12.83 2.05 -21.40
C THR A 124 11.88 1.21 -22.25
N ALA A 125 11.96 -0.11 -22.14
CA ALA A 125 11.11 -1.06 -22.88
C ALA A 125 9.76 -1.30 -22.17
N ALA A 126 8.92 -0.27 -22.10
CA ALA A 126 7.59 -0.39 -21.50
C ALA A 126 6.66 -1.28 -22.35
N VAL A 127 5.71 -1.98 -21.72
CA VAL A 127 4.72 -2.83 -22.39
C VAL A 127 3.35 -2.65 -21.77
N PHE A 128 2.27 -2.65 -22.56
CA PHE A 128 0.92 -2.63 -21.99
C PHE A 128 0.59 -3.97 -21.34
N THR A 129 -0.03 -3.97 -20.16
CA THR A 129 -0.60 -5.18 -19.53
C THR A 129 -2.10 -5.29 -19.78
N ASP A 130 -2.76 -4.21 -20.12
CA ASP A 130 -4.14 -4.17 -20.59
C ASP A 130 -4.33 -2.85 -21.37
N PRO A 131 -5.53 -2.50 -21.86
CA PRO A 131 -5.70 -1.28 -22.63
C PRO A 131 -5.26 0.00 -21.90
N VAL A 132 -5.32 0.05 -20.57
CA VAL A 132 -5.06 1.28 -19.80
C VAL A 132 -3.83 1.20 -18.91
N ASN A 133 -3.29 0.02 -18.61
CA ASN A 133 -2.12 -0.13 -17.75
C ASN A 133 -0.86 -0.41 -18.56
N LEU A 134 0.19 0.36 -18.27
CA LEU A 134 1.53 0.23 -18.84
C LEU A 134 2.51 -0.29 -17.78
N ARG A 135 3.21 -1.38 -18.09
CA ARG A 135 4.28 -1.93 -17.25
C ARG A 135 5.63 -1.41 -17.72
N ILE A 136 6.37 -0.79 -16.81
CA ILE A 136 7.65 -0.13 -17.05
C ILE A 136 8.72 -0.92 -16.30
N PRO A 137 9.70 -1.54 -16.99
CA PRO A 137 10.75 -2.33 -16.35
C PRO A 137 11.75 -1.45 -15.60
N LEU A 138 12.27 -1.96 -14.47
CA LEU A 138 13.29 -1.32 -13.66
C LEU A 138 14.65 -2.06 -13.75
N PRO A 139 15.78 -1.40 -13.43
CA PRO A 139 17.13 -2.00 -13.54
C PRO A 139 17.35 -3.33 -12.79
N GLU A 140 16.58 -3.60 -11.74
CA GLU A 140 16.70 -4.82 -10.91
C GLU A 140 15.66 -5.90 -11.26
N GLY A 141 14.99 -5.80 -12.40
CA GLY A 141 13.95 -6.76 -12.82
C GLY A 141 12.59 -6.53 -12.17
N GLU A 142 12.50 -5.57 -11.25
CA GLU A 142 11.23 -5.01 -10.80
C GLU A 142 10.51 -4.27 -11.94
N HIS A 143 9.23 -3.97 -11.74
CA HIS A 143 8.44 -3.23 -12.70
C HIS A 143 7.39 -2.38 -12.01
N VAL A 144 7.12 -1.21 -12.58
CA VAL A 144 6.07 -0.30 -12.12
C VAL A 144 4.92 -0.32 -13.12
N THR A 145 3.70 -0.20 -12.62
CA THR A 145 2.52 -0.04 -13.45
C THR A 145 2.08 1.42 -13.44
N ALA A 146 1.94 2.02 -14.62
CA ALA A 146 1.40 3.35 -14.82
C ALA A 146 0.00 3.26 -15.47
N ASP A 147 -0.95 4.02 -14.93
CA ASP A 147 -2.29 4.17 -15.51
C ASP A 147 -2.25 5.23 -16.63
N THR A 148 -2.56 4.80 -17.84
CA THR A 148 -2.55 5.63 -19.05
C THR A 148 -3.91 6.28 -19.35
N GLY A 149 -4.94 6.07 -18.53
CA GLY A 149 -6.29 6.56 -18.78
C GLY A 149 -6.37 8.08 -18.97
N ARG A 150 -5.59 8.85 -18.19
CA ARG A 150 -5.50 10.30 -18.36
C ARG A 150 -4.85 10.69 -19.68
N PHE A 151 -3.73 10.04 -20.04
CA PHE A 151 -3.06 10.25 -21.31
C PHE A 151 -3.97 9.92 -22.49
N ARG A 152 -4.67 8.77 -22.44
CA ARG A 152 -5.60 8.35 -23.49
C ARG A 152 -6.74 9.34 -23.68
N THR A 153 -7.32 9.84 -22.58
CA THR A 153 -8.35 10.90 -22.65
C THR A 153 -7.85 12.15 -23.36
N GLN A 154 -6.58 12.54 -23.13
CA GLN A 154 -5.97 13.69 -23.80
C GLN A 154 -5.66 13.39 -25.27
N ALA A 155 -5.15 12.19 -25.55
CA ALA A 155 -4.80 11.73 -26.89
C ALA A 155 -6.04 11.66 -27.81
N ASP A 156 -7.18 11.22 -27.30
CA ASP A 156 -8.45 11.18 -28.05
C ASP A 156 -8.94 12.56 -28.50
N ALA A 157 -8.55 13.62 -27.76
CA ALA A 157 -8.87 15.00 -28.08
C ALA A 157 -7.79 15.72 -28.91
N ALA A 158 -6.62 15.10 -29.10
CA ALA A 158 -5.46 15.72 -29.72
C ALA A 158 -5.44 15.52 -31.25
N LEU A 159 -4.81 16.45 -31.95
CA LEU A 159 -4.51 16.26 -33.37
C LEU A 159 -3.40 15.20 -33.53
N PRO A 160 -3.37 14.43 -34.64
CA PRO A 160 -2.35 13.39 -34.84
C PRO A 160 -0.89 13.86 -34.70
N GLY A 161 -0.61 15.13 -35.02
CA GLY A 161 0.72 15.72 -34.87
C GLY A 161 1.13 16.07 -33.43
N GLU A 162 0.17 16.15 -32.51
CA GLU A 162 0.41 16.50 -31.09
C GLU A 162 0.68 15.26 -30.22
N LEU A 163 0.26 14.07 -30.69
CA LEU A 163 0.41 12.81 -29.97
C LEU A 163 1.86 12.51 -29.53
N PRO A 164 2.90 12.71 -30.36
CA PRO A 164 4.28 12.44 -29.94
C PRO A 164 4.73 13.32 -28.76
N GLU A 165 4.34 14.59 -28.74
CA GLU A 165 4.71 15.50 -27.64
C GLU A 165 3.96 15.16 -26.35
N LEU A 166 2.67 14.84 -26.43
CA LEU A 166 1.90 14.37 -25.28
C LEU A 166 2.46 13.08 -24.70
N ALA A 167 2.82 12.12 -25.56
CA ALA A 167 3.41 10.86 -25.14
C ALA A 167 4.77 11.05 -24.48
N ARG A 168 5.62 11.92 -25.03
CA ARG A 168 6.92 12.29 -24.44
C ARG A 168 6.75 12.93 -23.06
N ALA A 169 5.84 13.90 -22.93
CA ALA A 169 5.59 14.56 -21.66
C ALA A 169 5.08 13.57 -20.58
N PHE A 170 4.19 12.64 -20.95
CA PHE A 170 3.75 11.58 -20.05
C PHE A 170 4.90 10.66 -19.64
N ALA A 171 5.70 10.18 -20.61
CA ALA A 171 6.83 9.30 -20.32
C ALA A 171 7.86 9.97 -19.40
N GLU A 172 8.20 11.24 -19.66
CA GLU A 172 9.10 12.04 -18.80
C GLU A 172 8.56 12.16 -17.38
N GLN A 173 7.25 12.45 -17.23
CA GLN A 173 6.61 12.56 -15.92
C GLN A 173 6.67 11.23 -15.14
N GLU A 174 6.29 10.12 -15.78
CA GLU A 174 6.30 8.80 -15.13
C GLU A 174 7.72 8.34 -14.78
N LEU A 175 8.69 8.56 -15.67
CA LEU A 175 10.10 8.24 -15.40
C LEU A 175 10.69 9.12 -14.30
N GLU A 176 10.29 10.38 -14.18
CA GLU A 176 10.72 11.25 -13.07
C GLU A 176 10.14 10.80 -11.73
N VAL A 177 8.85 10.42 -11.70
CA VAL A 177 8.21 9.82 -10.52
C VAL A 177 8.94 8.55 -10.10
N PHE A 178 9.28 7.69 -11.07
CA PHE A 178 10.08 6.49 -10.83
C PHE A 178 11.48 6.83 -10.29
N ALA A 179 12.24 7.69 -10.97
CA ALA A 179 13.60 8.06 -10.56
C ALA A 179 13.63 8.72 -9.17
N ARG A 180 12.56 9.44 -8.79
CA ARG A 180 12.37 9.90 -7.40
C ARG A 180 12.19 8.73 -6.45
N ARG A 181 11.32 7.77 -6.74
CA ARG A 181 11.11 6.58 -5.90
C ARG A 181 12.39 5.76 -5.72
N GLU A 182 13.17 5.56 -6.79
CA GLU A 182 14.40 4.78 -6.72
C GLU A 182 15.49 5.47 -5.89
N ARG A 183 15.64 6.79 -6.03
CA ARG A 183 16.53 7.59 -5.17
C ARG A 183 16.12 7.50 -3.69
N ARG A 184 14.81 7.47 -3.40
CA ARG A 184 14.30 7.27 -2.03
C ARG A 184 14.59 5.88 -1.48
N ARG A 185 14.65 4.85 -2.33
CA ARG A 185 14.93 3.47 -1.94
C ARG A 185 16.42 3.24 -1.67
N THR A 186 17.29 3.85 -2.47
CA THR A 186 18.73 3.57 -2.49
C THR A 186 19.56 4.45 -1.57
N ASP A 187 19.06 5.63 -1.18
CA ASP A 187 19.76 6.55 -0.29
C ASP A 187 19.13 6.57 1.10
N LEU A 188 19.30 5.48 1.84
CA LEU A 188 18.85 5.45 3.24
C LEU A 188 19.58 6.50 4.07
N GLY A 189 20.84 6.85 3.73
CA GLY A 189 21.63 7.86 4.44
C GLY A 189 20.93 9.21 4.51
N ASP A 190 20.55 9.76 3.36
CA ASP A 190 19.75 11.00 3.28
C ASP A 190 18.32 10.82 3.81
N THR A 191 17.80 9.59 3.79
CA THR A 191 16.46 9.27 4.30
C THR A 191 16.41 9.22 5.82
N LEU A 192 17.50 8.84 6.51
CA LEU A 192 17.56 8.69 7.97
C LEU A 192 17.18 9.99 8.70
N ASP A 193 17.68 11.14 8.22
CA ASP A 193 17.39 12.45 8.81
C ASP A 193 15.94 12.92 8.54
N ARG A 194 15.28 12.30 7.56
CA ARG A 194 13.89 12.56 7.16
C ARG A 194 12.90 11.60 7.79
N LEU A 195 13.38 10.62 8.57
CA LEU A 195 12.49 9.68 9.22
C LEU A 195 11.65 10.39 10.28
N ARG A 196 10.37 10.03 10.32
CA ARG A 196 9.40 10.46 11.32
C ARG A 196 8.51 9.28 11.68
N LEU A 197 7.92 9.32 12.87
CA LEU A 197 6.95 8.33 13.31
C LEU A 197 5.52 8.88 13.14
N ARG A 198 4.63 8.10 12.51
CA ARG A 198 3.20 8.41 12.45
C ARG A 198 2.38 7.31 13.09
N VAL A 199 1.37 7.72 13.87
CA VAL A 199 0.36 6.82 14.46
C VAL A 199 -0.85 6.77 13.54
N TYR A 200 -1.42 5.58 13.39
CA TYR A 200 -2.60 5.30 12.59
C TYR A 200 -3.56 4.41 13.37
N SER A 201 -4.85 4.51 13.02
CA SER A 201 -5.82 3.46 13.35
C SER A 201 -5.40 2.16 12.66
N GLU A 202 -5.51 1.05 13.38
CA GLU A 202 -5.33 -0.27 12.76
C GLU A 202 -6.37 -0.53 11.65
N GLU A 203 -7.60 -0.02 11.81
CA GLU A 203 -8.67 -0.17 10.82
C GLU A 203 -8.39 0.60 9.52
N ALA A 204 -7.62 1.70 9.61
CA ALA A 204 -7.22 2.48 8.45
C ALA A 204 -6.07 1.82 7.64
N MET A 205 -5.52 0.71 8.12
CA MET A 205 -4.42 -0.01 7.46
C MET A 205 -4.87 -1.34 6.86
N GLU A 206 -4.86 -1.42 5.54
CA GLU A 206 -5.04 -2.68 4.82
C GLU A 206 -3.95 -3.70 5.18
N PRO A 207 -4.25 -5.02 5.20
CA PRO A 207 -3.26 -6.05 5.54
C PRO A 207 -1.97 -5.96 4.70
N ARG A 208 -2.09 -5.72 3.40
CA ARG A 208 -0.94 -5.59 2.49
C ARG A 208 -0.03 -4.41 2.84
N PHE A 209 -0.62 -3.30 3.31
CA PHE A 209 0.16 -2.15 3.79
C PHE A 209 1.06 -2.56 4.97
N ARG A 210 0.56 -3.42 5.87
CA ARG A 210 1.28 -3.85 7.07
C ARG A 210 2.45 -4.77 6.75
N GLU A 211 2.32 -5.56 5.71
CA GLU A 211 3.37 -6.49 5.24
C GLU A 211 4.47 -5.76 4.48
N GLN A 212 4.11 -4.72 3.72
CA GLN A 212 5.05 -3.98 2.86
C GLN A 212 5.89 -2.94 3.62
N PHE A 213 5.30 -2.25 4.59
CA PHE A 213 5.93 -1.09 5.24
C PHE A 213 6.41 -1.40 6.65
N LEU A 214 7.36 -0.59 7.13
CA LEU A 214 7.89 -0.67 8.47
C LEU A 214 6.87 -0.13 9.47
N THR A 215 5.98 -1.03 9.90
CA THR A 215 4.91 -0.78 10.87
C THR A 215 4.98 -1.76 12.03
N ARG A 216 4.54 -1.33 13.21
CA ARG A 216 4.35 -2.18 14.39
C ARG A 216 3.14 -1.74 15.21
N GLU A 217 2.64 -2.65 16.04
CA GLU A 217 1.58 -2.33 16.99
C GLU A 217 2.12 -1.36 18.05
N LEU A 218 1.39 -0.27 18.30
CA LEU A 218 1.66 0.66 19.40
C LEU A 218 0.81 0.29 20.61
N ALA A 219 -0.46 -0.04 20.38
CA ALA A 219 -1.44 -0.47 21.36
C ALA A 219 -2.57 -1.22 20.62
N PRO A 220 -3.47 -1.95 21.32
CA PRO A 220 -4.65 -2.51 20.68
C PRO A 220 -5.43 -1.45 19.88
N GLY A 221 -5.60 -1.69 18.58
CA GLY A 221 -6.26 -0.77 17.65
C GLY A 221 -5.40 0.37 17.11
N LEU A 222 -4.12 0.49 17.52
CA LEU A 222 -3.18 1.51 17.05
C LEU A 222 -1.92 0.88 16.46
N ARG A 223 -1.48 1.43 15.34
CA ARG A 223 -0.19 1.10 14.74
C ARG A 223 0.65 2.34 14.57
N GLU A 224 1.95 2.17 14.69
CA GLU A 224 2.92 3.19 14.35
C GLU A 224 3.74 2.77 13.14
N THR A 225 4.02 3.72 12.26
CA THR A 225 4.70 3.49 10.99
C THR A 225 5.79 4.51 10.79
N VAL A 226 6.96 4.04 10.40
CA VAL A 226 8.07 4.90 10.01
C VAL A 226 7.76 5.47 8.63
N VAL A 227 7.87 6.79 8.51
CA VAL A 227 7.70 7.51 7.25
C VAL A 227 8.94 8.35 6.98
N ALA A 228 9.24 8.57 5.71
CA ALA A 228 10.17 9.59 5.26
C ALA A 228 9.39 10.84 4.85
N ASP A 229 9.70 11.96 5.47
CA ASP A 229 9.10 13.27 5.19
C ASP A 229 9.95 14.06 4.19
N TYR A 230 9.39 14.29 3.00
CA TYR A 230 9.99 15.09 1.94
C TYR A 230 9.23 16.42 1.81
N PRO A 231 9.87 17.48 1.29
CA PRO A 231 9.23 18.80 1.18
C PRO A 231 7.86 18.82 0.48
N ASP A 232 7.62 17.87 -0.42
CA ASP A 232 6.41 17.74 -1.23
C ASP A 232 5.55 16.51 -0.91
N SER A 233 6.03 15.58 -0.06
CA SER A 233 5.37 14.29 0.12
C SER A 233 5.84 13.54 1.37
N ILE A 234 4.94 12.74 1.95
CA ILE A 234 5.28 11.83 3.05
C ILE A 234 5.11 10.41 2.51
N SER A 235 6.15 9.58 2.63
CA SER A 235 6.14 8.20 2.16
C SER A 235 6.38 7.23 3.32
N PRO A 236 5.53 6.22 3.54
CA PRO A 236 5.86 5.10 4.42
C PRO A 236 7.17 4.44 3.98
N LEU A 237 7.99 4.06 4.95
CA LEU A 237 9.25 3.37 4.69
C LEU A 237 8.98 1.89 4.40
N GLU A 238 9.43 1.39 3.26
CA GLU A 238 9.32 -0.03 2.92
C GLU A 238 10.27 -0.86 3.79
N ARG A 239 9.84 -2.06 4.21
CA ARG A 239 10.65 -2.95 5.06
C ARG A 239 11.96 -3.37 4.38
N SER A 240 11.93 -3.59 3.07
CA SER A 240 13.10 -3.91 2.23
C SER A 240 14.18 -2.83 2.25
N ALA A 241 13.80 -1.56 2.46
CA ALA A 241 14.75 -0.45 2.54
C ALA A 241 15.59 -0.49 3.83
N ALA A 242 15.06 -1.04 4.93
CA ALA A 242 15.84 -1.24 6.16
C ALA A 242 16.81 -2.44 6.01
N ASP A 243 16.32 -3.55 5.45
CA ASP A 243 17.08 -4.78 5.25
C ASP A 243 18.34 -4.56 4.40
N GLY A 244 18.25 -3.74 3.35
CA GLY A 244 19.37 -3.44 2.45
C GLY A 244 20.56 -2.73 3.12
N HIS A 245 20.37 -2.13 4.30
CA HIS A 245 21.39 -1.34 5.00
C HIS A 245 21.88 -1.97 6.31
N GLY A 246 21.40 -3.15 6.67
CA GLY A 246 21.83 -3.87 7.88
C GLY A 246 21.48 -3.17 9.20
N VAL A 247 20.49 -2.27 9.18
CA VAL A 247 19.95 -1.59 10.37
C VAL A 247 18.70 -2.35 10.82
N SER A 248 18.58 -2.66 12.11
CA SER A 248 17.39 -3.35 12.59
C SER A 248 16.16 -2.44 12.57
N ASP A 249 14.96 -3.02 12.36
CA ASP A 249 13.68 -2.31 12.47
C ASP A 249 13.60 -1.43 13.72
N ASP A 250 14.00 -1.97 14.87
CA ASP A 250 13.98 -1.27 16.16
C ASP A 250 14.88 -0.03 16.18
N GLN A 251 16.03 -0.07 15.50
CA GLN A 251 16.90 1.08 15.36
C GLN A 251 16.29 2.12 14.42
N VAL A 252 15.64 1.69 13.33
CA VAL A 252 14.94 2.60 12.42
C VAL A 252 13.77 3.28 13.12
N PHE A 253 12.97 2.55 13.90
CA PHE A 253 11.92 3.11 14.74
C PHE A 253 12.47 4.12 15.75
N LEU A 254 13.55 3.76 16.44
CA LEU A 254 14.18 4.67 17.40
C LEU A 254 14.56 6.00 16.74
N ARG A 255 15.25 5.94 15.59
CA ARG A 255 15.65 7.14 14.83
C ARG A 255 14.45 7.98 14.40
N ALA A 256 13.38 7.34 13.92
CA ALA A 256 12.17 8.02 13.52
C ALA A 256 11.46 8.72 14.70
N ILE A 257 11.48 8.11 15.89
CA ILE A 257 10.94 8.68 17.12
C ILE A 257 11.79 9.87 17.57
N GLU A 258 13.10 9.71 17.67
CA GLU A 258 14.04 10.77 18.05
C GLU A 258 13.90 11.99 17.12
N ALA A 259 13.92 11.75 15.81
CA ALA A 259 13.77 12.82 14.83
C ALA A 259 12.40 13.51 14.90
N ALA A 260 11.32 12.77 15.15
CA ALA A 260 9.99 13.37 15.34
C ALA A 260 9.90 14.23 16.61
N ILE A 261 10.57 13.85 17.69
CA ILE A 261 10.52 14.58 18.97
C ILE A 261 11.43 15.82 18.95
N GLU A 262 12.58 15.72 18.28
CA GLU A 262 13.62 16.76 18.31
C GLU A 262 13.46 17.80 17.19
N ALA A 263 13.07 17.38 15.99
CA ALA A 263 12.99 18.28 14.84
C ALA A 263 11.63 18.98 14.72
N GLU A 264 10.58 18.44 15.35
CA GLU A 264 9.20 18.90 15.17
C GLU A 264 8.67 19.48 16.49
N PRO A 265 8.63 20.81 16.64
CA PRO A 265 8.20 21.43 17.89
C PRO A 265 6.69 21.25 18.12
N VAL A 266 6.33 20.93 19.36
CA VAL A 266 4.95 20.86 19.83
C VAL A 266 4.66 21.95 20.86
N ASP A 267 3.43 22.44 20.85
CA ASP A 267 2.88 23.33 21.86
C ASP A 267 2.18 22.49 22.93
N THR A 268 2.45 22.80 24.20
CA THR A 268 1.82 22.15 25.35
C THR A 268 0.99 23.16 26.14
N GLU A 269 -0.29 22.84 26.33
CA GLU A 269 -1.23 23.69 27.07
C GLU A 269 -2.04 22.83 28.03
N VAL A 270 -2.21 23.29 29.28
CA VAL A 270 -3.14 22.67 30.22
C VAL A 270 -4.48 23.40 30.09
N MET A 271 -5.48 22.69 29.61
CA MET A 271 -6.86 23.15 29.53
C MET A 271 -7.68 22.52 30.64
N GLU A 272 -8.47 23.33 31.34
CA GLU A 272 -9.42 22.83 32.33
C GLU A 272 -10.79 22.67 31.70
N LEU A 273 -11.31 21.45 31.71
CA LEU A 273 -12.63 21.13 31.18
C LEU A 273 -13.43 20.39 32.24
N ARG A 274 -14.54 20.97 32.70
CA ARG A 274 -15.38 20.40 33.78
C ARG A 274 -14.54 20.04 35.02
N ASP A 275 -13.67 20.94 35.47
CA ASP A 275 -12.75 20.73 36.61
C ASP A 275 -11.74 19.56 36.40
N VAL A 276 -11.58 19.07 35.17
CA VAL A 276 -10.57 18.08 34.79
C VAL A 276 -9.44 18.80 34.05
N PRO A 277 -8.22 18.86 34.62
CA PRO A 277 -7.06 19.39 33.91
C PRO A 277 -6.60 18.39 32.85
N LEU A 278 -6.60 18.82 31.60
CA LEU A 278 -6.16 18.06 30.43
C LEU A 278 -4.95 18.74 29.83
N LEU A 279 -3.87 18.00 29.65
CA LEU A 279 -2.73 18.45 28.88
C LEU A 279 -2.99 18.16 27.39
N HIS A 280 -2.99 19.22 26.60
CA HIS A 280 -3.05 19.20 25.16
C HIS A 280 -1.63 19.33 24.62
N ILE A 281 -1.17 18.30 23.92
CA ILE A 281 0.07 18.35 23.14
C ILE A 281 -0.35 18.48 21.68
N THR A 282 -0.02 19.62 21.07
CA THR A 282 -0.45 19.97 19.71
C THR A 282 0.72 20.32 18.82
N GLY A 283 0.58 20.08 17.52
CA GLY A 283 1.62 20.40 16.55
C GLY A 283 1.04 20.82 15.20
N ARG A 284 1.83 21.55 14.41
CA ARG A 284 1.47 21.88 13.00
C ARG A 284 1.78 20.74 12.03
N HIS A 285 2.19 19.59 12.56
CA HIS A 285 2.65 18.41 11.84
C HIS A 285 1.91 17.17 12.37
N ARG A 286 2.03 16.07 11.63
CA ARG A 286 1.26 14.82 11.89
C ARG A 286 2.01 13.80 12.73
N TYR A 287 3.02 14.24 13.46
CA TYR A 287 3.96 13.39 14.21
C TYR A 287 3.78 13.52 15.72
N VAL A 288 2.75 14.25 16.17
CA VAL A 288 2.49 14.51 17.59
C VAL A 288 2.35 13.22 18.40
N GLY A 289 1.78 12.17 17.80
CA GLY A 289 1.69 10.85 18.43
C GLY A 289 3.03 10.26 18.88
N ALA A 290 4.16 10.65 18.27
CA ALA A 290 5.50 10.19 18.69
C ALA A 290 5.85 10.63 20.13
N HIS A 291 5.26 11.73 20.62
CA HIS A 291 5.54 12.22 21.98
C HIS A 291 5.04 11.29 23.09
N VAL A 292 4.20 10.29 22.79
CA VAL A 292 3.85 9.26 23.77
C VAL A 292 5.07 8.45 24.23
N HIS A 293 6.10 8.32 23.39
CA HIS A 293 7.37 7.65 23.72
C HIS A 293 8.21 8.41 24.75
N VAL A 294 7.89 9.69 24.99
CA VAL A 294 8.57 10.54 25.97
C VAL A 294 7.57 11.27 26.86
N LEU A 295 6.40 10.65 27.11
CA LEU A 295 5.29 11.31 27.79
C LEU A 295 5.66 11.86 29.17
N ALA A 296 6.58 11.18 29.87
CA ALA A 296 7.11 11.62 31.16
C ALA A 296 7.73 13.04 31.12
N ARG A 297 8.32 13.47 29.99
CA ARG A 297 8.88 14.84 29.81
C ARG A 297 7.82 15.92 29.95
N HIS A 298 6.58 15.61 29.56
CA HIS A 298 5.47 16.55 29.56
C HIS A 298 4.69 16.57 30.87
N LEU A 299 4.72 15.47 31.62
CA LEU A 299 3.91 15.29 32.83
C LEU A 299 4.68 15.56 34.14
N GLY A 300 6.01 15.57 34.08
CA GLY A 300 6.91 15.69 35.23
C GLY A 300 6.87 14.49 36.18
N SER A 301 7.76 14.48 37.16
CA SER A 301 7.98 13.35 38.09
C SER A 301 6.75 12.84 38.85
N ALA A 302 5.75 13.70 39.13
CA ALA A 302 4.54 13.33 39.87
C ALA A 302 3.61 12.34 39.12
N SER A 303 3.80 12.17 37.81
CA SER A 303 3.00 11.25 36.99
C SER A 303 3.42 9.78 37.05
N ARG A 304 4.51 9.48 37.76
CA ARG A 304 5.14 8.14 37.74
C ARG A 304 4.44 7.08 38.59
N GLU A 305 3.52 7.48 39.47
CA GLU A 305 2.85 6.55 40.40
C GLU A 305 1.73 5.77 39.72
N HIS A 306 0.74 6.48 39.16
CA HIS A 306 -0.44 5.88 38.55
C HIS A 306 -0.47 6.01 37.02
N GLY A 307 0.46 6.77 36.42
CA GLY A 307 0.50 7.01 34.99
C GLY A 307 -0.49 8.08 34.52
N ALA A 308 -1.00 7.92 33.31
CA ALA A 308 -1.88 8.90 32.67
C ALA A 308 -2.93 8.24 31.78
N LEU A 309 -4.05 8.93 31.57
CA LEU A 309 -4.98 8.64 30.48
C LEU A 309 -4.48 9.38 29.22
N VAL A 310 -4.51 8.71 28.08
CA VAL A 310 -3.95 9.20 26.81
C VAL A 310 -4.94 8.93 25.68
N ALA A 311 -5.09 9.86 24.73
CA ALA A 311 -5.89 9.64 23.53
C ALA A 311 -5.24 10.24 22.29
N PHE A 312 -5.44 9.56 21.15
CA PHE A 312 -4.94 9.96 19.82
C PHE A 312 -6.11 10.25 18.89
N PRO A 313 -6.85 11.35 19.05
CA PRO A 313 -8.04 11.59 18.23
C PRO A 313 -7.69 11.91 16.77
N ILE A 314 -6.66 12.74 16.56
CA ILE A 314 -6.19 13.19 15.24
C ILE A 314 -4.66 13.28 15.21
N PRO A 315 -4.01 13.27 14.04
CA PRO A 315 -2.54 13.27 13.95
C PRO A 315 -1.82 14.45 14.61
N GLU A 316 -2.49 15.59 14.70
CA GLU A 316 -1.97 16.87 15.21
C GLU A 316 -2.24 17.08 16.72
N LEU A 317 -2.88 16.12 17.41
CA LEU A 317 -3.29 16.26 18.81
C LEU A 317 -3.09 14.96 19.60
N LEU A 318 -2.43 15.09 20.75
CA LEU A 318 -2.35 14.08 21.80
C LEU A 318 -2.98 14.66 23.08
N LEU A 319 -4.04 14.03 23.56
CA LEU A 319 -4.73 14.41 24.79
C LEU A 319 -4.22 13.57 25.95
N VAL A 320 -3.92 14.22 27.07
CA VAL A 320 -3.34 13.55 28.23
C VAL A 320 -3.97 14.05 29.52
N HIS A 321 -4.35 13.14 30.41
CA HIS A 321 -4.74 13.47 31.78
C HIS A 321 -3.86 12.70 32.76
N ARG A 322 -3.14 13.42 33.64
CA ARG A 322 -2.38 12.79 34.72
C ARG A 322 -3.33 12.23 35.77
N ILE A 323 -3.26 10.92 36.01
CA ILE A 323 -4.08 10.29 37.06
C ILE A 323 -3.67 10.85 38.42
N GLY A 324 -4.66 11.20 39.24
CA GLY A 324 -4.49 11.88 40.53
C GLY A 324 -4.59 13.41 40.46
N ALA A 325 -4.71 14.01 39.27
CA ALA A 325 -4.97 15.44 39.13
C ALA A 325 -6.46 15.80 39.30
N ALA A 326 -7.36 14.85 39.02
CA ALA A 326 -8.80 14.93 39.29
C ALA A 326 -9.36 13.53 39.56
N HIS A 327 -10.66 13.44 39.84
CA HIS A 327 -11.35 12.17 40.03
C HIS A 327 -11.33 11.35 38.71
N VAL A 328 -10.73 10.15 38.74
CA VAL A 328 -10.40 9.37 37.52
C VAL A 328 -11.60 9.03 36.65
N ILE A 329 -12.75 8.72 37.25
CA ILE A 329 -14.01 8.45 36.52
C ILE A 329 -14.47 9.68 35.73
N HIS A 330 -14.42 10.86 36.36
CA HIS A 330 -14.85 12.10 35.71
C HIS A 330 -13.86 12.53 34.63
N ALA A 331 -12.56 12.30 34.85
CA ALA A 331 -11.54 12.52 33.85
C ALA A 331 -11.71 11.60 32.63
N LEU A 332 -12.01 10.32 32.85
CA LEU A 332 -12.23 9.35 31.78
C LEU A 332 -13.48 9.71 30.94
N GLU A 333 -14.59 10.07 31.59
CA GLU A 333 -15.80 10.56 30.89
C GLU A 333 -15.48 11.78 30.02
N THR A 334 -14.82 12.78 30.61
CA THR A 334 -14.46 14.03 29.93
C THR A 334 -13.52 13.79 28.76
N MET A 335 -12.52 12.92 28.91
CA MET A 335 -11.61 12.57 27.82
C MET A 335 -12.29 11.78 26.71
N GLN A 336 -13.20 10.84 27.03
CA GLN A 336 -13.95 10.10 26.00
C GLN A 336 -14.81 11.05 25.15
N ASP A 337 -15.55 11.95 25.80
CA ASP A 337 -16.35 12.98 25.13
C ASP A 337 -15.49 13.83 24.18
N LEU A 338 -14.34 14.30 24.66
CA LEU A 338 -13.46 15.17 23.91
C LEU A 338 -12.77 14.44 22.74
N ALA A 339 -12.25 13.23 22.99
CA ALA A 339 -11.60 12.41 21.96
C ALA A 339 -12.59 12.04 20.84
N ALA A 340 -13.83 11.68 21.19
CA ALA A 340 -14.89 11.38 20.22
C ALA A 340 -15.19 12.59 19.32
N ARG A 341 -15.35 13.80 19.89
CA ARG A 341 -15.60 15.02 19.11
C ARG A 341 -14.46 15.35 18.14
N HIS A 342 -13.21 15.23 18.59
CA HIS A 342 -12.07 15.45 17.70
C HIS A 342 -11.96 14.39 16.61
N ALA A 343 -12.23 13.12 16.91
CA ALA A 343 -12.24 12.06 15.92
C ALA A 343 -13.39 12.21 14.91
N GLU A 344 -14.55 12.74 15.31
CA GLU A 344 -15.70 12.97 14.43
C GLU A 344 -15.46 14.10 13.42
N VAL A 345 -14.88 15.22 13.88
CA VAL A 345 -14.66 16.42 13.05
C VAL A 345 -13.31 16.40 12.34
N GLY A 346 -12.36 15.61 12.84
CA GLY A 346 -10.98 15.57 12.39
C GLY A 346 -10.77 14.97 11.01
N HIS A 347 -9.94 15.62 10.19
CA HIS A 347 -9.45 14.98 8.97
C HIS A 347 -8.45 13.87 9.34
N LYS A 348 -8.66 12.65 8.81
CA LYS A 348 -7.83 11.46 9.11
C LYS A 348 -7.80 11.12 10.60
N ALA A 349 -8.98 11.00 11.20
CA ALA A 349 -9.14 10.53 12.56
C ALA A 349 -8.31 9.26 12.83
N ILE A 350 -7.68 9.20 14.01
CA ILE A 350 -6.91 8.03 14.46
C ILE A 350 -7.81 7.17 15.34
N SER A 351 -8.17 7.62 16.55
CA SER A 351 -9.05 6.84 17.43
C SER A 351 -9.69 7.70 18.53
N ALA A 352 -10.95 7.42 18.85
CA ALA A 352 -11.61 7.96 20.04
C ALA A 352 -11.29 7.17 21.33
N GLN A 353 -10.58 6.04 21.21
CA GLN A 353 -10.22 5.18 22.33
C GLN A 353 -9.28 5.90 23.30
N ILE A 354 -9.56 5.75 24.60
CA ILE A 354 -8.67 6.19 25.68
C ILE A 354 -7.76 5.04 26.08
N TYR A 355 -6.51 5.34 26.35
CA TYR A 355 -5.49 4.39 26.79
C TYR A 355 -4.97 4.79 28.16
N TRP A 356 -4.75 3.82 29.04
CA TRP A 356 -3.95 4.00 30.23
C TRP A 356 -2.47 3.81 29.87
N TRP A 357 -1.71 4.90 29.93
CA TRP A 357 -0.26 4.86 29.88
C TRP A 357 0.29 4.51 31.26
N ARG A 358 1.01 3.39 31.33
CA ARG A 358 1.67 2.92 32.54
C ARG A 358 3.19 3.06 32.40
N PRO A 359 3.85 3.94 33.17
CA PRO A 359 5.30 4.15 33.05
C PRO A 359 6.04 2.85 33.36
N GLY A 360 6.81 2.37 32.37
CA GLY A 360 7.75 1.26 32.49
C GLY A 360 8.98 1.63 33.32
N GLU A 361 9.84 0.64 33.61
CA GLU A 361 11.05 0.88 34.39
C GLU A 361 11.98 1.92 33.74
N HIS A 362 12.10 1.90 32.41
CA HIS A 362 12.95 2.84 31.67
C HIS A 362 12.41 4.28 31.71
N GLU A 363 11.10 4.48 31.60
CA GLU A 363 10.44 5.79 31.71
C GLU A 363 10.50 6.38 33.13
N ARG A 364 10.88 5.58 34.13
CA ARG A 364 11.15 6.03 35.50
C ARG A 364 12.60 6.46 35.69
N LEU A 365 13.51 6.13 34.77
CA LEU A 365 14.94 6.45 34.83
C LEU A 365 15.22 7.73 34.03
N ASP A 366 15.41 8.85 34.73
CA ASP A 366 15.68 10.21 34.18
C ASP A 366 14.65 10.71 33.15
N GLU A 367 14.12 11.92 33.36
CA GLU A 367 13.14 12.53 32.43
C GLU A 367 13.73 12.78 31.03
N ASN A 368 15.05 12.89 30.94
CA ASN A 368 15.75 13.15 29.67
C ASN A 368 16.15 11.89 28.91
N ARG A 369 15.90 10.69 29.43
CA ARG A 369 16.33 9.48 28.73
C ARG A 369 15.50 9.29 27.45
N ALA A 370 16.18 8.90 26.37
CA ALA A 370 15.60 8.71 25.05
C ALA A 370 14.68 7.47 25.01
N PRO A 371 13.80 7.35 24.01
CA PRO A 371 13.21 6.06 23.63
C PRO A 371 14.28 4.95 23.56
N GLU A 372 13.94 3.72 23.97
CA GLU A 372 14.83 2.56 23.86
C GLU A 372 14.46 1.72 22.62
N PRO A 373 15.44 1.15 21.88
CA PRO A 373 15.15 0.27 20.76
C PRO A 373 14.21 -0.88 21.17
N GLY A 374 13.18 -1.13 20.36
CA GLY A 374 12.26 -2.25 20.54
C GLY A 374 11.28 -2.14 21.72
N ARG A 375 11.22 -0.98 22.40
CA ARG A 375 10.25 -0.75 23.47
C ARG A 375 9.20 0.27 23.07
N ALA A 376 7.96 -0.19 22.98
CA ALA A 376 6.79 0.68 22.87
C ALA A 376 6.27 1.07 24.27
N PRO A 377 5.63 2.24 24.41
CA PRO A 377 4.94 2.63 25.63
C PRO A 377 3.84 1.63 25.98
N ARG A 378 3.64 1.40 27.27
CA ARG A 378 2.56 0.50 27.73
C ARG A 378 1.25 1.25 27.73
N LEU A 379 0.43 0.99 26.72
CA LEU A 379 -0.88 1.60 26.51
C LEU A 379 -1.95 0.52 26.55
N GLU A 380 -2.79 0.56 27.59
CA GLU A 380 -3.90 -0.38 27.77
C GLU A 380 -5.23 0.31 27.46
N PRO A 381 -6.10 -0.22 26.58
CA PRO A 381 -7.38 0.42 26.29
C PRO A 381 -8.25 0.46 27.55
N VAL A 382 -8.80 1.64 27.84
CA VAL A 382 -9.74 1.85 28.94
C VAL A 382 -10.95 2.58 28.42
N ARG A 383 -12.14 2.09 28.77
CA ARG A 383 -13.41 2.69 28.39
C ARG A 383 -14.37 2.64 29.56
N MET A 384 -15.23 3.63 29.65
CA MET A 384 -16.30 3.69 30.62
C MET A 384 -17.63 3.97 29.96
N GLU A 385 -18.65 3.25 30.41
CA GLU A 385 -20.04 3.52 30.05
C GLU A 385 -20.78 3.96 31.31
N VAL A 386 -21.42 5.13 31.23
CA VAL A 386 -22.20 5.71 32.32
C VAL A 386 -23.66 5.61 31.94
N ASP A 387 -24.42 4.86 32.74
CA ASP A 387 -25.88 4.85 32.65
C ASP A 387 -26.43 5.83 33.70
N HIS A 388 -26.79 7.03 33.25
CA HIS A 388 -27.34 8.06 34.12
C HIS A 388 -28.75 7.72 34.64
N GLU A 389 -29.51 6.88 33.93
CA GLU A 389 -30.84 6.47 34.36
C GLU A 389 -30.75 5.44 35.48
N ALA A 390 -29.90 4.42 35.30
CA ALA A 390 -29.65 3.38 36.30
C ALA A 390 -28.66 3.82 37.40
N LYS A 391 -27.99 4.96 37.23
CA LYS A 391 -26.90 5.45 38.09
C LYS A 391 -25.79 4.40 38.26
N SER A 392 -25.44 3.73 37.17
CA SER A 392 -24.42 2.69 37.16
C SER A 392 -23.27 3.07 36.23
N ILE A 393 -22.10 2.50 36.51
CA ILE A 393 -20.89 2.69 35.74
C ILE A 393 -20.36 1.31 35.38
N ALA A 394 -20.12 1.07 34.09
CA ALA A 394 -19.41 -0.09 33.60
C ALA A 394 -18.01 0.33 33.14
N LEU A 395 -16.99 -0.24 33.77
CA LEU A 395 -15.59 0.00 33.40
C LEU A 395 -15.07 -1.19 32.58
N HIS A 396 -14.59 -0.90 31.37
CA HIS A 396 -13.98 -1.85 30.45
C HIS A 396 -12.48 -1.58 30.40
N SER A 397 -11.71 -2.32 31.19
CA SER A 397 -10.27 -2.16 31.34
C SER A 397 -9.60 -3.45 31.80
N SER A 398 -8.29 -3.44 31.95
CA SER A 398 -7.55 -4.50 32.64
C SER A 398 -7.91 -4.54 34.14
N ASP A 399 -7.69 -5.70 34.77
CA ASP A 399 -7.85 -5.87 36.22
C ASP A 399 -6.96 -4.91 37.04
N ASP A 400 -5.77 -4.61 36.51
CA ASP A 400 -4.82 -3.69 37.15
C ASP A 400 -5.33 -2.25 37.15
N PHE A 401 -5.92 -1.79 36.03
CA PHE A 401 -6.54 -0.47 35.98
C PHE A 401 -7.75 -0.40 36.91
N SER A 402 -8.61 -1.41 36.88
CA SER A 402 -9.80 -1.49 37.76
C SER A 402 -9.43 -1.44 39.24
N ARG A 403 -8.37 -2.15 39.64
CA ARG A 403 -7.85 -2.12 41.02
C ARG A 403 -7.32 -0.73 41.40
N MET A 404 -6.55 -0.11 40.51
CA MET A 404 -6.03 1.25 40.72
C MET A 404 -7.16 2.28 40.86
N VAL A 405 -8.22 2.17 40.05
CA VAL A 405 -9.41 3.02 40.19
C VAL A 405 -10.07 2.81 41.55
N ALA A 406 -10.30 1.56 41.96
CA ALA A 406 -10.91 1.23 43.26
C ALA A 406 -10.11 1.81 44.44
N GLU A 407 -8.77 1.69 44.41
CA GLU A 407 -7.87 2.26 45.41
C GLU A 407 -7.98 3.79 45.49
N LEU A 408 -8.04 4.49 44.35
CA LEU A 408 -8.16 5.95 44.31
C LEU A 408 -9.54 6.47 44.72
N THR A 409 -10.60 5.68 44.49
CA THR A 409 -11.98 6.07 44.81
C THR A 409 -12.47 5.58 46.16
N GLY A 410 -11.73 4.66 46.81
CA GLY A 410 -12.16 3.99 48.04
C GLY A 410 -13.35 3.05 47.86
N MET A 411 -13.46 2.42 46.68
CA MET A 411 -14.53 1.47 46.33
C MET A 411 -14.12 0.02 46.56
#